data_AF-K0ERI5-F1
#
_entry.id   AF-K0ERI5-F1
#
_cell.length_a   1.000
_cell.length_b   1.000
_cell.length_c   1.000
_cell.angle_alpha   90.00
_cell.angle_beta   90.00
_cell.angle_gamma   90.00
#
_symmetry.space_group_name_H-M   'P 1'
#
loop_
_entity.id
_entity.type
_entity.pdbx_description
1 polymer ?
#
loop_
_entity_poly.entity_id
_entity_poly.type
_entity_poly.pdbx_seq_one_letter_code
_entity_poly.pdbx_strand_id
1 'polypeptide(L)'
;MAVGLVVAGCGNRVHGTPNPNTADLAAYKTEAAASSAAATSSKRAAAQTKAIGDNCAQFPTTTGVGVSKYNEFIDAHDANAGDYAAKRELAASTLDDAANKVETGISTAKDAMPDDLAAKFTDYVTAARALSAETRKMTYTAPVGPLNDASRRVNDARNAVRDACPKR
;
A
#
# COMPACT_ATOMS: atom_id res chain seq x y z
N MET A 1 22.33 48.65 64.26
CA MET A 1 23.05 47.35 64.27
C MET A 1 22.02 46.27 63.96
N ALA A 2 22.19 45.52 62.87
CA ALA A 2 21.20 44.59 62.34
C ALA A 2 21.12 43.32 63.21
N VAL A 3 19.93 43.00 63.71
CA VAL A 3 19.65 41.77 64.45
C VAL A 3 19.41 40.66 63.41
N GLY A 4 20.42 39.82 63.18
CA GLY A 4 20.30 38.65 62.31
C GLY A 4 19.56 37.52 63.03
N LEU A 5 18.33 37.24 62.58
CA LEU A 5 17.57 36.05 62.97
C LEU A 5 18.24 34.81 62.39
N VAL A 6 19.01 34.10 63.23
CA VAL A 6 19.49 32.75 62.93
C VAL A 6 18.31 31.79 63.09
N VAL A 7 17.68 31.42 61.97
CA VAL A 7 16.74 30.30 61.94
C VAL A 7 17.54 29.01 62.06
N ALA A 8 17.75 28.56 63.30
CA ALA A 8 18.28 27.23 63.60
C ALA A 8 17.18 26.20 63.32
N GLY A 9 17.09 25.74 62.07
CA GLY A 9 16.22 24.63 61.71
C GLY A 9 16.74 23.33 62.31
N CYS A 10 16.02 22.76 63.29
CA CYS A 10 16.21 21.40 63.76
C CYS A 10 15.83 20.41 62.65
N GLY A 11 16.72 20.23 61.67
CA GLY A 11 16.60 19.18 60.67
C GLY A 11 17.00 17.84 61.28
N ASN A 12 16.04 17.09 61.82
CA ASN A 12 16.26 15.68 62.16
C ASN A 12 16.62 14.94 60.86
N ARG A 13 17.90 14.62 60.66
CA ARG A 13 18.32 13.70 59.60
C ARG A 13 17.85 12.31 59.97
N VAL A 14 16.79 11.85 59.31
CA VAL A 14 16.39 10.45 59.40
C VAL A 14 17.44 9.64 58.64
N HIS A 15 18.27 8.89 59.36
CA HIS A 15 19.21 7.95 58.73
C HIS A 15 18.41 6.84 58.08
N GLY A 16 18.39 6.81 56.74
CA GLY A 16 17.76 5.75 55.96
C GLY A 16 18.18 5.86 54.50
N THR A 17 18.51 4.73 53.87
CA THR A 17 18.67 4.64 52.41
C THR A 17 17.30 4.66 51.75
N PRO A 18 16.95 5.70 50.96
CA PRO A 18 15.68 5.71 50.25
C PRO A 18 15.66 4.56 49.23
N ASN A 19 14.78 3.59 49.45
CA ASN A 19 14.49 2.54 48.48
C ASN A 19 13.20 2.91 47.72
N PRO A 20 13.12 2.65 46.40
CA PRO A 20 11.88 2.86 45.66
C PRO A 20 10.75 2.04 46.28
N ASN A 21 9.57 2.64 46.39
CA ASN A 21 8.36 1.89 46.68
C ASN A 21 8.15 0.88 45.54
N THR A 22 8.19 -0.41 45.86
CA THR A 22 8.11 -1.48 44.86
C THR A 22 6.77 -1.48 44.12
N ALA A 23 5.69 -1.05 44.78
CA ALA A 23 4.37 -0.91 44.16
C ALA A 23 4.36 0.22 43.13
N ASP A 24 4.91 1.39 43.46
CA ASP A 24 4.99 2.54 42.55
C ASP A 24 5.89 2.22 41.35
N LEU A 25 7.01 1.51 41.59
CA LEU A 25 7.91 1.07 40.52
C LEU A 25 7.23 0.07 39.58
N ALA A 26 6.39 -0.83 40.09
CA ALA A 26 5.63 -1.77 39.28
C ALA A 26 4.52 -1.07 38.48
N ALA A 27 3.82 -0.11 39.09
CA ALA A 27 2.80 0.71 38.43
C ALA A 27 3.42 1.52 37.28
N TYR A 28 4.53 2.23 37.52
CA TYR A 28 5.24 3.00 36.50
C TYR A 28 5.70 2.13 35.33
N LYS A 29 6.28 0.96 35.59
CA LYS A 29 6.69 0.02 34.53
C LYS A 29 5.51 -0.44 33.68
N THR A 30 4.36 -0.70 34.32
CA THR A 30 3.14 -1.12 33.63
C THR A 30 2.61 -0.01 32.73
N GLU A 31 2.55 1.22 33.24
CA GLU A 31 2.09 2.39 32.47
C GLU A 31 3.03 2.76 31.32
N ALA A 32 4.35 2.70 31.54
CA ALA A 32 5.34 2.92 30.51
C ALA A 32 5.27 1.86 29.40
N ALA A 33 5.05 0.59 29.76
CA ALA A 33 4.83 -0.49 28.80
C ALA A 33 3.54 -0.29 28.00
N ALA A 34 2.43 0.07 28.66
CA ALA A 34 1.16 0.36 28.01
C ALA A 34 1.28 1.55 27.04
N SER A 35 1.94 2.64 27.45
CA SER A 35 2.20 3.81 26.61
C SER A 35 3.06 3.48 25.39
N SER A 36 4.09 2.67 25.57
CA SER A 36 4.97 2.21 24.48
C SER A 36 4.24 1.32 23.48
N ALA A 37 3.38 0.43 23.98
CA ALA A 37 2.52 -0.42 23.16
C ALA A 37 1.50 0.42 22.37
N ALA A 38 0.86 1.39 23.02
CA ALA A 38 -0.08 2.31 22.37
C ALA A 38 0.62 3.13 21.26
N ALA A 39 1.80 3.71 21.53
CA ALA A 39 2.56 4.46 20.54
C ALA A 39 2.97 3.58 19.34
N THR A 40 3.38 2.33 19.59
CA THR A 40 3.71 1.37 18.53
C THR A 40 2.48 1.01 17.69
N SER A 41 1.35 0.77 18.34
CA SER A 41 0.07 0.50 17.68
C SER A 41 -0.35 1.66 16.78
N SER A 42 -0.31 2.90 17.29
CA SER A 42 -0.63 4.10 16.53
C SER A 42 0.27 4.27 15.30
N LYS A 43 1.58 3.99 15.42
CA LYS A 43 2.50 4.04 14.27
C LYS A 43 2.16 3.01 13.20
N ARG A 44 1.79 1.78 13.59
CA ARG A 44 1.37 0.73 12.65
C ARG A 44 0.08 1.11 11.94
N ALA A 45 -0.92 1.60 12.68
CA ALA A 45 -2.18 2.06 12.10
C ALA A 45 -2.00 3.24 11.12
N ALA A 46 -1.10 4.19 11.44
CA ALA A 46 -0.76 5.29 10.54
C ALA A 46 -0.04 4.80 9.28
N ALA A 47 0.91 3.87 9.41
CA ALA A 47 1.61 3.26 8.29
C ALA A 47 0.65 2.49 7.37
N GLN A 48 -0.29 1.73 7.95
CA GLN A 48 -1.33 1.01 7.21
C GLN A 48 -2.25 1.97 6.45
N THR A 49 -2.76 3.00 7.14
CA THR A 49 -3.61 4.03 6.49
C THR A 49 -2.88 4.69 5.32
N LYS A 50 -1.60 5.04 5.50
CA LYS A 50 -0.78 5.62 4.44
C LYS A 50 -0.58 4.64 3.28
N ALA A 51 -0.25 3.38 3.56
CA ALA A 51 -0.04 2.36 2.55
C ALA A 51 -1.28 2.12 1.70
N ILE A 52 -2.45 2.00 2.34
CA ILE A 52 -3.74 1.88 1.65
C ILE A 52 -4.00 3.13 0.81
N GLY A 53 -3.87 4.31 1.41
CA GLY A 53 -4.12 5.59 0.73
C GLY A 53 -3.26 5.77 -0.51
N ASP A 54 -1.95 5.59 -0.41
CA ASP A 54 -1.01 5.77 -1.51
C ASP A 54 -1.32 4.81 -2.68
N ASN A 55 -1.48 3.51 -2.38
CA ASN A 55 -1.71 2.50 -3.40
C ASN A 55 -3.09 2.66 -4.05
N CYS A 56 -4.15 2.84 -3.25
CA CYS A 56 -5.50 3.02 -3.76
C CYS A 56 -5.68 4.32 -4.55
N ALA A 57 -5.02 5.41 -4.15
CA ALA A 57 -5.10 6.68 -4.87
C ALA A 57 -4.38 6.63 -6.23
N GLN A 58 -3.25 5.92 -6.31
CA GLN A 58 -2.45 5.83 -7.54
C GLN A 58 -2.99 4.78 -8.52
N PHE A 59 -3.69 3.76 -8.03
CA PHE A 59 -4.12 2.62 -8.85
C PHE A 59 -4.98 2.99 -10.06
N PRO A 60 -6.04 3.82 -9.96
CA PRO A 60 -6.85 4.19 -11.13
C PRO A 60 -6.04 4.92 -12.21
N THR A 61 -5.13 5.81 -11.80
CA THR A 61 -4.26 6.54 -12.73
C THR A 61 -3.29 5.59 -13.44
N THR A 62 -2.66 4.68 -12.68
CA THR A 62 -1.69 3.73 -13.22
C THR A 62 -2.34 2.76 -14.20
N THR A 63 -3.47 2.18 -13.82
CA THR A 63 -4.17 1.16 -14.61
C THR A 63 -4.98 1.76 -15.77
N GLY A 64 -5.46 2.99 -15.63
CA GLY A 64 -6.23 3.70 -16.66
C GLY A 64 -5.44 3.95 -17.95
N VAL A 65 -4.14 4.23 -17.85
CA VAL A 65 -3.27 4.37 -19.03
C VAL A 65 -3.17 3.06 -19.81
N GLY A 66 -3.04 1.93 -19.09
CA GLY A 66 -3.04 0.59 -19.70
C GLY A 66 -4.34 0.28 -20.45
N VAL A 67 -5.49 0.62 -19.85
CA VAL A 67 -6.80 0.48 -20.50
C VAL A 67 -6.89 1.31 -21.78
N SER A 68 -6.45 2.58 -21.74
CA SER A 68 -6.45 3.45 -22.92
C SER A 68 -5.61 2.87 -24.06
N LYS A 69 -4.38 2.44 -23.77
CA LYS A 69 -3.48 1.89 -24.79
C LYS A 69 -3.94 0.54 -25.31
N TYR A 70 -4.53 -0.29 -24.47
CA TYR A 70 -5.18 -1.51 -24.90
C TYR A 70 -6.33 -1.24 -25.87
N ASN A 71 -7.21 -0.26 -25.58
CA ASN A 71 -8.31 0.10 -26.48
C ASN A 71 -7.79 0.66 -27.82
N GLU A 72 -6.77 1.53 -27.81
CA GLU A 72 -6.13 2.02 -29.05
C GLU A 72 -5.60 0.86 -29.92
N PHE A 73 -5.09 -0.20 -29.29
CA PHE A 73 -4.67 -1.42 -29.99
C PHE A 73 -5.85 -2.18 -30.59
N ILE A 74 -6.95 -2.37 -29.85
CA ILE A 74 -8.16 -3.02 -30.36
C ILE A 74 -8.73 -2.25 -31.54
N ASP A 75 -8.86 -0.92 -31.43
CA ASP A 75 -9.33 -0.07 -32.52
C ASP A 75 -8.46 -0.21 -33.78
N ALA A 76 -7.14 -0.32 -33.60
CA ALA A 76 -6.21 -0.53 -34.70
C ALA A 76 -6.30 -1.94 -35.31
N HIS A 77 -6.58 -2.97 -34.49
CA HIS A 77 -6.84 -4.34 -34.97
C HIS A 77 -8.10 -4.38 -35.83
N ASP A 78 -9.20 -3.83 -35.32
CA ASP A 78 -10.50 -3.82 -36.00
C ASP A 78 -10.47 -3.00 -37.30
N ALA A 79 -9.71 -1.90 -37.33
CA ALA A 79 -9.56 -1.05 -38.51
C ALA A 79 -8.54 -1.57 -39.54
N ASN A 80 -7.87 -2.70 -39.29
CA ASN A 80 -6.73 -3.16 -40.09
C ASN A 80 -5.66 -2.07 -40.30
N ALA A 81 -5.38 -1.28 -39.25
CA ALA A 81 -4.51 -0.12 -39.35
C ALA A 81 -3.05 -0.49 -39.58
N GLY A 82 -2.33 0.30 -40.38
CA GLY A 82 -0.91 0.06 -40.67
C GLY A 82 0.02 0.13 -39.44
N ASP A 83 -0.39 0.82 -38.38
CA ASP A 83 0.34 0.97 -37.13
C ASP A 83 -0.06 -0.06 -36.05
N TYR A 84 -0.92 -1.02 -36.39
CA TYR A 84 -1.40 -2.08 -35.50
C TYR A 84 -0.29 -2.75 -34.67
N ALA A 85 0.81 -3.14 -35.32
CA ALA A 85 1.89 -3.86 -34.64
C ALA A 85 2.58 -3.00 -33.58
N ALA A 86 2.73 -1.69 -33.84
CA ALA A 86 3.32 -0.75 -32.89
C ALA A 86 2.37 -0.49 -31.71
N LYS A 87 1.07 -0.34 -31.98
CA LYS A 87 0.05 -0.16 -30.92
C LYS A 87 -0.11 -1.41 -30.06
N ARG A 88 -0.03 -2.60 -30.64
CA ARG A 88 -0.01 -3.88 -29.90
C ARG A 88 1.13 -3.93 -28.88
N GLU A 89 2.35 -3.60 -29.30
CA GLU A 89 3.50 -3.61 -28.40
C GLU A 89 3.42 -2.48 -27.35
N LEU A 90 2.94 -1.30 -27.75
CA LEU A 90 2.71 -0.20 -26.80
C LEU A 90 1.67 -0.59 -25.74
N ALA A 91 0.57 -1.24 -26.12
CA ALA A 91 -0.44 -1.73 -25.18
C ALA A 91 0.16 -2.75 -24.21
N ALA A 92 0.87 -3.76 -24.73
CA ALA A 92 1.47 -4.81 -23.92
C ALA A 92 2.52 -4.26 -22.94
N SER A 93 3.46 -3.44 -23.42
CA SER A 93 4.45 -2.78 -22.56
C SER A 93 3.81 -1.88 -21.50
N THR A 94 2.76 -1.13 -21.85
CA THR A 94 2.03 -0.28 -20.87
C THR A 94 1.33 -1.11 -19.80
N LEU A 95 0.76 -2.28 -20.16
CA LEU A 95 0.17 -3.22 -19.19
C LEU A 95 1.23 -3.81 -18.25
N ASP A 96 2.40 -4.18 -18.78
CA ASP A 96 3.53 -4.66 -17.98
C ASP A 96 4.05 -3.57 -17.02
N ASP A 97 4.19 -2.33 -17.50
CA ASP A 97 4.61 -1.18 -16.68
C ASP A 97 3.59 -0.87 -15.58
N ALA A 98 2.30 -0.95 -15.88
CA ALA A 98 1.25 -0.79 -14.89
C ALA A 98 1.31 -1.90 -13.83
N ALA A 99 1.52 -3.16 -14.25
CA ALA A 99 1.70 -4.29 -13.35
C ALA A 99 2.93 -4.09 -12.45
N ASN A 100 4.08 -3.70 -13.01
CA ASN A 100 5.31 -3.45 -12.25
C ASN A 100 5.16 -2.31 -11.24
N LYS A 101 4.46 -1.23 -11.59
CA LYS A 101 4.18 -0.12 -10.67
C LYS A 101 3.29 -0.55 -9.50
N VAL A 102 2.25 -1.35 -9.78
CA VAL A 102 1.37 -1.89 -8.73
C VAL A 102 2.15 -2.85 -7.82
N GLU A 103 2.91 -3.78 -8.40
CA GLU A 103 3.75 -4.72 -7.64
C GLU A 103 4.77 -4.00 -6.76
N THR A 104 5.41 -2.95 -7.28
CA THR A 104 6.33 -2.10 -6.51
C THR A 104 5.62 -1.40 -5.35
N GLY A 105 4.40 -0.93 -5.56
CA GLY A 105 3.56 -0.33 -4.52
C GLY A 105 3.26 -1.30 -3.38
N ILE A 106 2.88 -2.55 -3.70
CA ILE A 106 2.68 -3.63 -2.72
C ILE A 106 3.98 -3.90 -1.96
N SER A 107 5.08 -4.11 -2.68
CA SER A 107 6.38 -4.42 -2.06
C SER A 107 6.90 -3.29 -1.17
N THR A 108 6.55 -2.03 -1.48
CA THR A 108 6.92 -0.87 -0.66
C THR A 108 6.06 -0.79 0.60
N ALA A 109 4.78 -1.12 0.51
CA ALA A 109 3.88 -1.18 1.66
C ALA A 109 4.25 -2.31 2.65
N LYS A 110 4.81 -3.42 2.16
CA LYS A 110 5.19 -4.59 2.99
C LYS A 110 4.03 -5.01 3.91
N ASP A 111 4.31 -5.20 5.20
CA ASP A 111 3.38 -5.64 6.23
C ASP A 111 2.35 -4.57 6.65
N ALA A 112 2.41 -3.36 6.07
CA ALA A 112 1.43 -2.31 6.34
C ALA A 112 0.14 -2.47 5.51
N MET A 113 0.17 -3.23 4.40
CA MET A 113 -1.02 -3.49 3.59
C MET A 113 -1.84 -4.62 4.23
N PRO A 114 -3.17 -4.51 4.36
CA PRO A 114 -4.00 -5.67 4.69
C PRO A 114 -3.83 -6.79 3.66
N ASP A 115 -3.65 -8.03 4.11
CA ASP A 115 -3.38 -9.18 3.24
C ASP A 115 -4.42 -9.35 2.13
N ASP A 116 -5.70 -9.17 2.46
CA ASP A 116 -6.81 -9.27 1.49
C ASP A 116 -6.73 -8.21 0.39
N LEU A 117 -6.27 -6.99 0.71
CA LEU A 117 -6.07 -5.93 -0.27
C LEU A 117 -4.81 -6.18 -1.09
N ALA A 118 -3.73 -6.62 -0.45
CA ALA A 118 -2.49 -7.01 -1.12
C ALA A 118 -2.74 -8.12 -2.15
N ALA A 119 -3.52 -9.14 -1.80
CA ALA A 119 -3.91 -10.23 -2.68
C ALA A 119 -4.64 -9.72 -3.93
N LYS A 120 -5.62 -8.82 -3.78
CA LYS A 120 -6.34 -8.23 -4.92
C LYS A 120 -5.43 -7.43 -5.86
N PHE A 121 -4.47 -6.68 -5.31
CA PHE A 121 -3.47 -6.00 -6.14
C PHE A 121 -2.58 -7.01 -6.88
N THR A 122 -2.16 -8.10 -6.23
CA THR A 122 -1.39 -9.19 -6.85
C THR A 122 -2.18 -9.91 -7.96
N ASP A 123 -3.49 -10.11 -7.77
CA ASP A 123 -4.37 -10.68 -8.78
C ASP A 123 -4.45 -9.77 -10.01
N TYR A 124 -4.54 -8.45 -9.80
CA TYR A 124 -4.44 -7.48 -10.90
C TYR A 124 -3.10 -7.58 -11.63
N VAL A 125 -1.96 -7.63 -10.91
CA VAL A 125 -0.62 -7.75 -11.51
C VAL A 125 -0.54 -9.00 -12.40
N THR A 126 -1.03 -10.13 -11.89
CA THR A 126 -1.05 -11.40 -12.62
C THR A 126 -1.94 -11.32 -13.86
N ALA A 127 -3.15 -10.77 -13.73
CA ALA A 127 -4.08 -10.63 -14.84
C ALA A 127 -3.60 -9.64 -15.91
N ALA A 128 -2.96 -8.54 -15.52
CA ALA A 128 -2.37 -7.56 -16.44
C ALA A 128 -1.21 -8.17 -17.25
N ARG A 129 -0.32 -8.93 -16.60
CA ARG A 129 0.76 -9.67 -17.29
C ARG A 129 0.20 -10.73 -18.24
N ALA A 130 -0.86 -11.42 -17.85
CA ALA A 130 -1.54 -12.38 -18.72
C ALA A 130 -2.16 -11.69 -19.95
N LEU A 131 -2.85 -10.56 -19.78
CA LEU A 131 -3.38 -9.79 -20.90
C LEU A 131 -2.28 -9.26 -21.81
N SER A 132 -1.19 -8.76 -21.26
CA SER A 132 -0.01 -8.33 -22.01
C SER A 132 0.54 -9.46 -22.89
N ALA A 133 0.67 -10.67 -22.34
CA ALA A 133 1.11 -11.84 -23.10
C ALA A 133 0.15 -12.21 -24.24
N GLU A 134 -1.16 -12.22 -23.99
CA GLU A 134 -2.17 -12.49 -25.04
C GLU A 134 -2.21 -11.37 -26.10
N THR A 135 -2.03 -10.12 -25.69
CA THR A 135 -1.95 -8.96 -26.58
C THR A 135 -0.82 -9.14 -27.59
N ARG A 136 0.37 -9.55 -27.14
CA ARG A 136 1.53 -9.78 -28.04
C ARG A 136 1.34 -10.92 -29.03
N LYS A 137 0.53 -11.92 -28.68
CA LYS A 137 0.21 -13.05 -29.58
C LYS A 137 -0.74 -12.66 -30.71
N MET A 138 -1.44 -11.55 -30.58
CA MET A 138 -2.49 -11.17 -31.51
C MET A 138 -1.93 -10.86 -32.90
N THR A 139 -2.59 -11.37 -33.93
CA THR A 139 -2.45 -10.96 -35.33
C THR A 139 -3.85 -10.73 -35.88
N TYR A 140 -3.97 -10.25 -37.12
CA TYR A 140 -5.29 -10.12 -37.77
C TYR A 140 -6.04 -11.45 -37.94
N THR A 141 -5.33 -12.58 -37.86
CA THR A 141 -5.91 -13.92 -38.02
C THR A 141 -5.89 -14.73 -36.72
N ALA A 142 -5.36 -14.19 -35.63
CA ALA A 142 -5.32 -14.89 -34.35
C ALA A 142 -6.73 -15.01 -33.76
N PRO A 143 -7.06 -16.12 -33.08
CA PRO A 143 -8.32 -16.25 -32.37
C PRO A 143 -8.39 -15.23 -31.22
N VAL A 144 -9.46 -14.45 -31.17
CA VAL A 144 -9.65 -13.40 -30.14
C VAL A 144 -10.13 -13.94 -28.79
N GLY A 145 -10.54 -15.21 -28.71
CA GLY A 145 -11.06 -15.83 -27.48
C GLY A 145 -10.12 -15.70 -26.27
N PRO A 146 -8.85 -16.16 -26.36
CA PRO A 146 -7.89 -16.02 -25.26
C PRO A 146 -7.65 -14.58 -24.81
N LEU A 147 -7.61 -13.63 -25.75
CA LEU A 147 -7.47 -12.20 -25.46
C LEU A 147 -8.69 -11.67 -24.70
N ASN A 148 -9.90 -12.00 -25.15
CA ASN A 148 -11.13 -11.59 -24.51
C ASN A 148 -11.25 -12.14 -23.08
N ASP A 149 -10.83 -13.38 -22.86
CA ASP A 149 -10.82 -13.97 -21.52
C ASP A 149 -9.79 -13.31 -20.61
N ALA A 150 -8.59 -13.00 -21.11
CA ALA A 150 -7.61 -12.24 -20.36
C ALA A 150 -8.08 -10.80 -20.06
N SER A 151 -8.76 -10.16 -21.01
CA SER A 151 -9.33 -8.83 -20.86
C SER A 151 -10.41 -8.78 -19.78
N ARG A 152 -11.30 -9.78 -19.73
CA ARG A 152 -12.27 -9.95 -18.63
C ARG A 152 -11.58 -10.10 -17.29
N ARG A 153 -10.59 -11.00 -17.18
CA ARG A 153 -9.85 -11.25 -15.93
C ARG A 153 -9.20 -9.99 -15.37
N VAL A 154 -8.52 -9.20 -16.21
CA VAL A 154 -7.89 -7.96 -15.72
C VAL A 154 -8.93 -6.91 -15.32
N ASN A 155 -10.07 -6.85 -16.00
CA ASN A 155 -11.16 -5.94 -15.65
C ASN A 155 -11.80 -6.32 -14.32
N ASP A 156 -12.03 -7.61 -14.09
CA ASP A 156 -12.57 -8.13 -12.83
C ASP A 156 -11.61 -7.87 -11.67
N ALA A 157 -10.31 -8.15 -11.85
CA ALA A 157 -9.28 -7.86 -10.85
C ALA A 157 -9.18 -6.35 -10.55
N ARG A 158 -9.24 -5.49 -11.58
CA ARG A 158 -9.25 -4.03 -11.40
C ARG A 158 -10.47 -3.56 -10.61
N ASN A 159 -11.64 -4.13 -10.87
CA ASN A 159 -12.87 -3.82 -10.14
C ASN A 159 -12.78 -4.31 -8.68
N ALA A 160 -12.24 -5.51 -8.45
CA ALA A 160 -12.04 -6.05 -7.11
C ALA A 160 -11.15 -5.13 -6.26
N VAL A 161 -10.04 -4.62 -6.80
CA VAL A 161 -9.19 -3.63 -6.12
C VAL A 161 -9.97 -2.34 -5.84
N ARG A 162 -10.66 -1.78 -6.85
CA ARG A 162 -11.44 -0.55 -6.70
C ARG A 162 -12.52 -0.67 -5.61
N ASP A 163 -13.15 -1.83 -5.51
CA ASP A 163 -14.24 -2.07 -4.57
C ASP A 163 -13.71 -2.33 -3.15
N ALA A 164 -12.49 -2.85 -3.01
CA ALA A 164 -11.80 -3.00 -1.72
C ALA A 164 -11.11 -1.71 -1.23
N CYS A 165 -10.75 -0.80 -2.13
CA CYS A 165 -10.19 0.49 -1.76
C CYS A 165 -11.24 1.43 -1.14
N PRO A 166 -10.85 2.30 -0.19
CA PRO A 166 -11.73 3.32 0.36
C PRO A 166 -12.35 4.19 -0.75
N LYS A 167 -13.65 4.45 -0.65
CA LYS A 167 -14.33 5.36 -1.58
C LYS A 167 -13.76 6.78 -1.42
N ARG A 168 -13.56 7.44 -2.55
CA ARG A 168 -13.17 8.86 -2.61
C ARG A 168 -14.34 9.76 -2.23
#